data_AF-A0A1B8WIZ8-F1
#
_entry.id   AF-A0A1B8WIZ8-F1
#
_cell.length_a   1.000
_cell.length_b   1.000
_cell.length_c   1.000
_cell.angle_alpha   90.00
_cell.angle_beta   90.00
_cell.angle_gamma   90.00
#
_symmetry.space_group_name_H-M   'P 1'
#
loop_
_entity.id
_entity.type
_entity.pdbx_description
1 polymer ?
#
loop_
_entity_poly.entity_id
_entity_poly.type
_entity_poly.pdbx_seq_one_letter_code
_entity_poly.pdbx_strand_id
1 'polypeptide(L)'
;MLRKKKETTKTAMLAATSALVLLLAGCQSAVTAPPDYTGNATPIQAEEDDEPNSPQKTYSEQVDNDLQTDEPHSNFADTTSNTSAKTSTVRKKEDTKATVKTASEDAAWNAEEPKLNGIAIGSSDAAVNKLFGKPVDSYQLEEEAEAIKVLEYKGFAIGINTNKKVQYIEVFDKSISAGLGGLHIGDDPETALSSLGKPDKQTTYLLTYKAKGALLKLDLDPVHNEIVSIKLLALH
;
A
#
# COMPACT_ATOMS: atom_id res chain seq x y z
N MET A 1 41.82 59.66 -6.72
CA MET A 1 41.05 59.57 -7.98
C MET A 1 39.99 58.50 -7.77
N LEU A 2 38.71 58.72 -7.46
CA LEU A 2 37.59 59.51 -8.04
C LEU A 2 36.96 58.91 -9.32
N ARG A 3 35.62 58.76 -9.25
CA ARG A 3 34.59 58.34 -10.25
C ARG A 3 34.36 56.81 -10.35
N LYS A 4 33.25 56.20 -9.92
CA LYS A 4 31.79 56.49 -9.80
C LYS A 4 30.99 56.40 -11.13
N LYS A 5 29.94 55.55 -11.08
CA LYS A 5 28.68 55.51 -11.89
C LYS A 5 28.84 54.96 -13.32
N LYS A 6 27.91 54.22 -13.95
CA LYS A 6 26.49 53.81 -13.78
C LYS A 6 26.27 52.78 -14.95
N GLU A 7 25.33 51.84 -14.99
CA GLU A 7 23.91 52.04 -15.30
C GLU A 7 23.09 50.73 -15.19
N THR A 8 21.90 50.91 -14.62
CA THR A 8 20.70 50.08 -14.70
C THR A 8 19.97 50.26 -16.02
N THR A 9 19.42 49.19 -16.60
CA THR A 9 18.26 49.18 -17.52
C THR A 9 17.92 47.71 -17.83
N LYS A 10 16.70 47.22 -18.00
CA LYS A 10 15.32 47.69 -17.86
C LYS A 10 14.47 46.41 -17.84
N THR A 11 13.46 46.38 -16.98
CA THR A 11 12.33 45.46 -17.05
C THR A 11 11.61 45.59 -18.39
N ALA A 12 11.20 44.46 -18.97
CA ALA A 12 10.15 44.42 -19.98
C ALA A 12 9.20 43.26 -19.62
N MET A 13 8.07 43.62 -19.02
CA MET A 13 6.88 42.78 -18.97
C MET A 13 6.34 42.63 -20.39
N LEU A 14 6.07 41.39 -20.80
CA LEU A 14 5.15 41.10 -21.89
C LEU A 14 4.09 40.15 -21.35
N ALA A 15 2.94 40.74 -21.04
CA ALA A 15 1.68 40.02 -20.88
C ALA A 15 1.21 39.60 -22.27
N ALA A 16 1.05 38.30 -22.49
CA ALA A 16 0.32 37.77 -23.64
C ALA A 16 -0.88 37.00 -23.12
N THR A 17 -1.99 37.72 -23.01
CA THR A 17 -3.33 37.16 -22.94
C THR A 17 -3.61 36.44 -24.25
N SER A 18 -3.84 35.13 -24.20
CA SER A 18 -4.30 34.37 -25.37
C SER A 18 -5.53 33.56 -25.00
N ALA A 19 -6.55 33.78 -25.82
CA ALA A 19 -7.94 33.52 -25.56
C ALA A 19 -8.30 32.03 -25.54
N LEU A 20 -9.30 31.76 -24.70
CA LEU A 20 -10.08 30.54 -24.59
C LEU A 20 -10.79 30.22 -25.92
N VAL A 21 -10.58 29.02 -26.47
CA VAL A 21 -11.47 28.43 -27.49
C VAL A 21 -11.96 27.09 -26.98
N LEU A 22 -13.23 27.06 -26.58
CA LEU A 22 -13.99 25.87 -26.24
C LEU A 22 -14.43 25.17 -27.52
N LEU A 23 -13.99 23.94 -27.75
CA LEU A 23 -14.56 23.04 -28.76
C LEU A 23 -15.26 21.88 -28.04
N LEU A 24 -16.56 22.05 -27.80
CA LEU A 24 -17.47 20.97 -27.41
C LEU A 24 -17.93 20.27 -28.70
N ALA A 25 -17.24 19.20 -29.09
CA ALA A 25 -17.74 18.27 -30.10
C ALA A 25 -18.58 17.19 -29.40
N GLY A 26 -19.90 17.35 -29.44
CA GLY A 26 -20.85 16.32 -29.01
C GLY A 26 -20.99 15.25 -30.09
N CYS A 27 -20.60 14.02 -29.77
CA CYS A 27 -20.98 12.84 -30.56
C CYS A 27 -22.36 12.36 -30.09
N GLN A 28 -23.40 12.89 -30.73
CA GLN A 28 -24.74 12.35 -30.65
C GLN A 28 -24.78 11.06 -31.49
N SER A 29 -24.67 9.89 -30.85
CA SER A 29 -24.91 8.62 -31.54
C SER A 29 -26.41 8.39 -31.64
N ALA A 30 -26.89 8.37 -32.87
CA ALA A 30 -28.27 8.11 -33.23
C ALA A 30 -28.66 6.66 -32.89
N VAL A 31 -29.73 6.51 -32.11
CA VAL A 31 -30.46 5.24 -31.99
C VAL A 31 -31.18 4.99 -33.32
N THR A 32 -30.75 3.94 -34.01
CA THR A 32 -31.49 3.37 -35.14
C THR A 32 -31.91 1.97 -34.72
N ALA A 33 -33.18 1.82 -34.33
CA ALA A 33 -33.84 0.50 -34.30
C ALA A 33 -34.35 0.18 -35.71
N PRO A 34 -34.26 -1.08 -36.16
CA PRO A 34 -35.48 -1.75 -36.63
C PRO A 34 -35.45 -3.27 -36.30
N PRO A 35 -36.47 -4.05 -36.72
CA PRO A 35 -37.52 -4.62 -35.89
C PRO A 35 -37.27 -6.09 -35.49
N ASP A 36 -38.12 -6.55 -34.58
CA ASP A 36 -38.33 -7.92 -34.11
C ASP A 36 -37.76 -9.06 -34.98
N TYR A 37 -36.86 -9.83 -34.38
CA TYR A 37 -36.73 -11.25 -34.64
C TYR A 37 -36.86 -12.01 -33.33
N THR A 38 -37.86 -12.88 -33.31
CA THR A 38 -38.16 -13.85 -32.26
C THR A 38 -37.05 -14.90 -32.19
N GLY A 39 -36.56 -15.18 -30.99
CA GLY A 39 -35.60 -16.27 -30.78
C GLY A 39 -34.95 -16.26 -29.40
N ASN A 40 -35.61 -16.89 -28.43
CA ASN A 40 -35.11 -17.40 -27.15
C ASN A 40 -33.71 -16.94 -26.69
N ALA A 41 -33.66 -15.96 -25.79
CA ALA A 41 -32.47 -15.66 -25.01
C ALA A 41 -32.43 -16.53 -23.75
N THR A 42 -31.54 -17.52 -23.75
CA THR A 42 -30.95 -18.08 -22.52
C THR A 42 -30.13 -16.95 -21.85
N PRO A 43 -30.16 -16.77 -20.53
CA PRO A 43 -29.33 -15.74 -19.89
C PRO A 43 -27.86 -16.14 -20.05
N ILE A 44 -27.12 -15.41 -20.87
CA ILE A 44 -25.65 -15.44 -20.83
C ILE A 44 -25.27 -14.75 -19.54
N GLN A 45 -24.82 -15.57 -18.60
CA GLN A 45 -24.14 -15.20 -17.37
C GLN A 45 -22.98 -14.26 -17.78
N ALA A 46 -23.04 -13.02 -17.32
CA ALA A 46 -21.93 -12.10 -17.45
C ALA A 46 -20.71 -12.77 -16.80
N GLU A 47 -19.63 -12.89 -17.57
CA GLU A 47 -18.34 -13.26 -17.02
C GLU A 47 -17.97 -12.16 -16.02
N GLU A 48 -17.87 -12.58 -14.76
CA GLU A 48 -17.35 -11.82 -13.64
C GLU A 48 -15.87 -11.58 -13.94
N ASP A 49 -15.52 -10.38 -14.42
CA ASP A 49 -14.13 -9.94 -14.48
C ASP A 49 -13.60 -10.02 -13.05
N ASP A 50 -12.59 -10.87 -12.81
CA ASP A 50 -11.81 -10.91 -11.58
C ASP A 50 -11.02 -9.59 -11.44
N GLU A 51 -11.74 -8.51 -11.12
CA GLU A 51 -11.18 -7.22 -10.73
C GLU A 51 -10.43 -7.41 -9.40
N PRO A 52 -9.18 -6.94 -9.28
CA PRO A 52 -8.45 -7.04 -8.02
C PRO A 52 -9.20 -6.29 -6.92
N ASN A 53 -9.46 -6.99 -5.81
CA ASN A 53 -10.17 -6.48 -4.64
C ASN A 53 -9.29 -5.43 -3.92
N SER A 54 -9.31 -4.19 -4.41
CA SER A 54 -8.57 -3.06 -3.82
C SER A 54 -9.29 -2.56 -2.55
N PRO A 55 -8.57 -2.16 -1.49
CA PRO A 55 -9.16 -1.61 -0.26
C PRO A 55 -10.09 -0.39 -0.49
N GLN A 56 -9.96 0.32 -1.61
CA GLN A 56 -10.86 1.44 -1.94
C GLN A 56 -12.27 1.00 -2.35
N LYS A 57 -12.47 -0.23 -2.85
CA LYS A 57 -13.82 -0.78 -3.10
C LYS A 57 -14.57 -1.02 -1.80
N THR A 58 -13.88 -1.44 -0.73
CA THR A 58 -14.48 -1.60 0.60
C THR A 58 -15.12 -0.31 1.10
N TYR A 59 -14.50 0.86 0.87
CA TYR A 59 -15.11 2.16 1.23
C TYR A 59 -16.33 2.53 0.37
N SER A 60 -16.42 2.00 -0.85
CA SER A 60 -17.54 2.28 -1.77
C SER A 60 -18.75 1.37 -1.50
N GLU A 61 -18.54 0.18 -0.96
CA GLU A 61 -19.58 -0.80 -0.63
C GLU A 61 -20.12 -0.66 0.81
N GLN A 62 -19.42 0.06 1.69
CA GLN A 62 -19.78 0.21 3.11
C GLN A 62 -20.95 1.17 3.39
N VAL A 63 -21.60 1.74 2.37
CA VAL A 63 -22.74 2.65 2.56
C VAL A 63 -24.06 1.89 2.78
N ASP A 64 -24.11 0.59 2.48
CA ASP A 64 -25.38 -0.17 2.44
C ASP A 64 -25.50 -1.36 3.41
N ASN A 65 -24.54 -1.62 4.30
CA ASN A 65 -24.66 -2.73 5.26
C ASN A 65 -24.19 -2.34 6.67
N ASP A 66 -25.02 -1.55 7.33
CA ASP A 66 -24.94 -1.33 8.77
C ASP A 66 -25.89 -2.33 9.47
N LEU A 67 -25.43 -2.85 10.63
CA LEU A 67 -26.14 -3.68 11.63
C LEU A 67 -25.94 -5.21 11.56
N GLN A 68 -24.78 -5.67 12.05
CA GLN A 68 -24.74 -6.76 13.03
C GLN A 68 -23.41 -6.72 13.81
N THR A 69 -23.45 -6.13 15.00
CA THR A 69 -22.31 -6.10 15.93
C THR A 69 -22.37 -7.33 16.82
N ASP A 70 -21.74 -8.42 16.39
CA ASP A 70 -21.33 -9.46 17.33
C ASP A 70 -20.10 -8.96 18.11
N GLU A 71 -20.10 -9.16 19.42
CA GLU A 71 -19.01 -8.77 20.31
C GLU A 71 -17.69 -9.40 19.82
N PRO A 72 -16.61 -8.62 19.61
CA PRO A 72 -15.35 -9.16 19.14
C PRO A 72 -14.78 -10.12 20.18
N HIS A 73 -14.44 -11.34 19.74
CA HIS A 73 -13.68 -12.28 20.54
C HIS A 73 -12.37 -11.63 20.97
N SER A 74 -12.06 -11.68 22.27
CA SER A 74 -10.81 -11.13 22.79
C SER A 74 -9.63 -11.89 22.19
N ASN A 75 -8.84 -11.23 21.36
CA ASN A 75 -7.54 -11.75 20.95
C ASN A 75 -6.70 -11.95 22.21
N PHE A 76 -6.16 -13.16 22.40
CA PHE A 76 -5.28 -13.53 23.52
C PHE A 76 -3.98 -12.69 23.58
N ALA A 77 -3.78 -11.81 22.60
CA ALA A 77 -2.65 -10.94 22.42
C ALA A 77 -2.83 -9.53 23.05
N ASP A 78 -3.94 -9.22 23.73
CA ASP A 78 -4.08 -7.94 24.45
C ASP A 78 -3.19 -7.92 25.71
N THR A 79 -2.02 -7.28 25.63
CA THR A 79 -1.10 -7.08 26.76
C THR A 79 -1.18 -5.69 27.37
N THR A 80 -2.31 -4.97 27.27
CA THR A 80 -2.50 -3.74 28.08
C THR A 80 -2.52 -4.01 29.58
N SER A 81 -2.54 -5.28 30.00
CA SER A 81 -2.36 -5.73 31.37
C SER A 81 -0.92 -6.23 31.62
N ASN A 82 -0.18 -5.50 32.45
CA ASN A 82 1.18 -5.78 32.91
C ASN A 82 1.36 -7.25 33.35
N THR A 83 1.89 -8.11 32.48
CA THR A 83 2.36 -9.44 32.88
C THR A 83 3.79 -9.65 32.42
N SER A 84 4.70 -9.64 33.38
CA SER A 84 6.13 -9.88 33.23
C SER A 84 6.38 -11.36 32.92
N ALA A 85 6.85 -11.67 31.71
CA ALA A 85 7.30 -13.02 31.34
C ALA A 85 8.81 -13.15 31.57
N LYS A 86 9.19 -14.17 32.34
CA LYS A 86 10.56 -14.53 32.72
C LYS A 86 11.33 -15.14 31.55
N THR A 87 12.53 -14.63 31.32
CA THR A 87 13.57 -15.19 30.42
C THR A 87 13.93 -16.63 30.80
N SER A 88 13.93 -17.54 29.82
CA SER A 88 14.67 -18.80 29.90
C SER A 88 15.91 -18.75 29.02
N THR A 89 17.00 -19.25 29.59
CA THR A 89 18.37 -19.17 29.10
C THR A 89 18.66 -20.15 27.96
N VAL A 90 19.40 -19.64 26.98
CA VAL A 90 19.94 -20.36 25.81
C VAL A 90 20.93 -21.45 26.24
N ARG A 91 20.79 -22.66 25.68
CA ARG A 91 21.89 -23.64 25.59
C ARG A 91 22.26 -23.88 24.13
N LYS A 92 23.51 -23.53 23.83
CA LYS A 92 24.21 -23.70 22.56
C LYS A 92 24.50 -25.18 22.30
N LYS A 93 24.15 -25.71 21.13
CA LYS A 93 24.91 -26.79 20.48
C LYS A 93 24.97 -26.55 18.97
N GLU A 94 26.21 -26.59 18.51
CA GLU A 94 26.71 -26.50 17.16
C GLU A 94 26.62 -27.91 16.56
N ASP A 95 26.12 -28.04 15.33
CA ASP A 95 26.52 -29.13 14.43
C ASP A 95 26.25 -28.74 12.98
N THR A 96 27.32 -28.81 12.20
CA THR A 96 27.42 -28.42 10.80
C THR A 96 26.82 -29.51 9.90
N LYS A 97 25.83 -29.17 9.08
CA LYS A 97 25.50 -29.94 7.87
C LYS A 97 25.01 -29.00 6.77
N ALA A 98 25.67 -29.07 5.62
CA ALA A 98 25.37 -28.27 4.45
C ALA A 98 23.92 -28.51 3.98
N THR A 99 23.11 -27.45 4.04
CA THR A 99 21.75 -27.43 3.53
C THR A 99 21.77 -26.85 2.12
N VAL A 100 21.22 -27.64 1.20
CA VAL A 100 20.89 -27.24 -0.18
C VAL A 100 19.97 -26.02 -0.13
N LYS A 101 20.32 -24.92 -0.82
CA LYS A 101 19.46 -23.73 -0.95
C LYS A 101 18.21 -24.09 -1.76
N THR A 102 17.12 -24.40 -1.06
CA THR A 102 15.76 -24.39 -1.61
C THR A 102 14.80 -23.86 -0.56
N ALA A 103 14.76 -22.53 -0.44
CA ALA A 103 13.65 -21.69 -0.01
C ALA A 103 14.11 -20.26 -0.32
N SER A 104 13.29 -19.45 -0.98
CA SER A 104 13.60 -18.05 -1.27
C SER A 104 14.07 -17.36 0.02
N GLU A 105 15.29 -16.82 0.04
CA GLU A 105 15.84 -16.10 1.19
C GLU A 105 15.10 -14.77 1.32
N ASP A 106 13.89 -14.83 1.88
CA ASP A 106 13.17 -13.63 2.26
C ASP A 106 13.96 -12.94 3.37
N ALA A 107 14.28 -11.66 3.19
CA ALA A 107 15.13 -10.95 4.13
C ALA A 107 14.39 -10.79 5.46
N ALA A 108 15.10 -11.00 6.57
CA ALA A 108 14.56 -10.69 7.89
C ALA A 108 14.25 -9.19 8.00
N TRP A 109 13.24 -8.85 8.80
CA TRP A 109 12.89 -7.46 9.10
C TRP A 109 14.09 -6.68 9.65
N ASN A 110 14.30 -5.47 9.10
CA ASN A 110 15.35 -4.57 9.52
C ASN A 110 14.78 -3.15 9.71
N ALA A 111 14.62 -2.74 10.97
CA ALA A 111 14.10 -1.42 11.32
C ALA A 111 15.02 -0.25 10.89
N GLU A 112 16.32 -0.48 10.64
CA GLU A 112 17.24 0.55 10.17
C GLU A 112 17.14 0.77 8.65
N GLU A 113 16.67 -0.23 7.91
CA GLU A 113 16.48 -0.19 6.45
C GLU A 113 15.13 -0.82 6.08
N PRO A 114 14.01 -0.21 6.51
CA PRO A 114 12.70 -0.83 6.40
C PRO A 114 12.29 -0.98 4.93
N LYS A 115 11.87 -2.19 4.58
CA LYS A 115 11.40 -2.57 3.25
C LYS A 115 10.11 -3.37 3.37
N LEU A 116 9.25 -3.22 2.38
CA LEU A 116 8.06 -4.04 2.20
C LEU A 116 7.98 -4.43 0.73
N ASN A 117 7.72 -5.69 0.44
CA ASN A 117 7.76 -6.28 -0.90
C ASN A 117 9.07 -5.92 -1.65
N GLY A 118 10.20 -5.92 -0.94
CA GLY A 118 11.52 -5.61 -1.50
C GLY A 118 11.81 -4.13 -1.82
N ILE A 119 10.86 -3.21 -1.63
CA ILE A 119 11.04 -1.78 -1.88
C ILE A 119 11.10 -1.00 -0.56
N ALA A 120 11.99 -0.01 -0.48
CA ALA A 120 12.15 0.85 0.70
C ALA A 120 11.41 2.18 0.55
N ILE A 121 10.99 2.77 1.67
CA ILE A 121 10.61 4.19 1.72
C ILE A 121 11.77 5.06 1.18
N GLY A 122 11.43 6.08 0.40
CA GLY A 122 12.41 6.96 -0.26
C GLY A 122 13.04 6.40 -1.54
N SER A 123 12.70 5.17 -1.94
CA SER A 123 13.11 4.63 -3.25
C SER A 123 12.54 5.49 -4.39
N SER A 124 13.23 5.51 -5.54
CA SER A 124 12.73 6.25 -6.71
C SER A 124 11.61 5.50 -7.43
N ASP A 125 10.77 6.24 -8.14
CA ASP A 125 9.81 5.68 -9.10
C ASP A 125 10.48 4.78 -10.16
N ALA A 126 11.69 5.11 -10.59
CA ALA A 126 12.49 4.26 -11.48
C ALA A 126 12.83 2.89 -10.85
N ALA A 127 13.11 2.84 -9.55
CA ALA A 127 13.36 1.58 -8.84
C ALA A 127 12.08 0.74 -8.74
N VAL A 128 10.93 1.37 -8.48
CA VAL A 128 9.61 0.75 -8.49
C VAL A 128 9.31 0.14 -9.87
N ASN A 129 9.43 0.93 -10.93
CA ASN A 129 9.18 0.46 -12.30
C ASN A 129 10.14 -0.67 -12.73
N LYS A 130 11.38 -0.67 -12.22
CA LYS A 130 12.34 -1.74 -12.49
C LYS A 130 11.93 -3.06 -11.82
N LEU A 131 11.35 -3.01 -10.63
CA LEU A 131 10.95 -4.21 -9.89
C LEU A 131 9.60 -4.75 -10.36
N PHE A 132 8.62 -3.88 -10.57
CA PHE A 132 7.22 -4.29 -10.74
C PHE A 132 6.65 -3.99 -12.13
N GLY A 133 7.39 -3.26 -12.98
CA GLY A 133 6.91 -2.88 -14.31
C GLY A 133 5.83 -1.79 -14.25
N LYS A 134 4.79 -1.93 -15.08
CA LYS A 134 3.70 -0.97 -15.14
C LYS A 134 2.60 -1.35 -14.13
N PRO A 135 2.01 -0.37 -13.43
CA PRO A 135 0.85 -0.63 -12.59
C PRO A 135 -0.38 -1.00 -13.42
N VAL A 136 -1.35 -1.66 -12.79
CA VAL A 136 -2.66 -1.96 -13.39
C VAL A 136 -3.54 -0.70 -13.42
N ASP A 137 -3.42 0.16 -12.41
CA ASP A 137 -4.07 1.46 -12.36
C ASP A 137 -3.25 2.49 -11.56
N SER A 138 -3.62 3.76 -11.63
CA SER A 138 -3.06 4.79 -10.75
C SER A 138 -4.00 5.98 -10.55
N TYR A 139 -4.00 6.52 -9.34
CA TYR A 139 -4.76 7.72 -8.97
C TYR A 139 -3.94 8.64 -8.07
N GLN A 140 -4.45 9.85 -7.85
CA GLN A 140 -3.84 10.84 -6.97
C GLN A 140 -4.62 10.93 -5.66
N LEU A 141 -3.91 10.96 -4.54
CA LEU A 141 -4.43 11.32 -3.23
C LEU A 141 -3.89 12.70 -2.87
N GLU A 142 -4.79 13.63 -2.59
CA GLU A 142 -4.44 14.94 -2.07
C GLU A 142 -4.30 14.83 -0.55
N GLU A 143 -3.07 14.84 -0.04
CA GLU A 143 -2.81 14.98 1.39
C GLU A 143 -2.46 16.42 1.74
N GLU A 144 -2.62 16.80 3.01
CA GLU A 144 -2.43 18.17 3.49
C GLU A 144 -1.04 18.74 3.17
N ALA A 145 0.00 17.89 3.16
CA ALA A 145 1.38 18.29 2.92
C ALA A 145 1.81 18.18 1.45
N GLU A 146 1.36 17.14 0.74
CA GLU A 146 1.83 16.77 -0.58
C GLU A 146 0.87 15.79 -1.28
N ALA A 147 0.69 15.94 -2.59
CA ALA A 147 -0.04 14.95 -3.39
C ALA A 147 0.76 13.64 -3.56
N ILE A 148 0.10 12.51 -3.35
CA ILE A 148 0.66 11.16 -3.52
C ILE A 148 0.01 10.48 -4.71
N LYS A 149 0.83 10.08 -5.69
CA LYS A 149 0.40 9.20 -6.77
C LYS A 149 0.44 7.76 -6.29
N VAL A 150 -0.73 7.15 -6.13
CA VAL A 150 -0.83 5.72 -5.84
C VAL A 150 -0.76 4.93 -7.14
N LEU A 151 0.13 3.95 -7.17
CA LEU A 151 0.28 2.97 -8.23
C LEU A 151 -0.28 1.65 -7.72
N GLU A 152 -1.34 1.16 -8.36
CA GLU A 152 -1.94 -0.12 -8.00
C GLU A 152 -1.34 -1.25 -8.84
N TYR A 153 -1.07 -2.37 -8.16
CA TYR A 153 -0.67 -3.64 -8.77
C TYR A 153 -1.62 -4.72 -8.26
N LYS A 154 -1.59 -5.91 -8.88
CA LYS A 154 -2.36 -7.03 -8.36
C LYS A 154 -1.84 -7.40 -6.97
N GLY A 155 -2.63 -7.10 -5.94
CA GLY A 155 -2.39 -7.49 -4.55
C GLY A 155 -1.52 -6.57 -3.69
N PHE A 156 -1.06 -5.45 -4.24
CA PHE A 156 -0.29 -4.45 -3.51
C PHE A 156 -0.38 -3.07 -4.17
N ALA A 157 -0.06 -2.02 -3.42
CA ALA A 157 -0.05 -0.64 -3.90
C ALA A 157 1.20 0.10 -3.42
N ILE A 158 1.65 1.10 -4.19
CA ILE A 158 2.79 1.95 -3.87
C ILE A 158 2.42 3.41 -4.07
N GLY A 159 2.55 4.24 -3.04
CA GLY A 159 2.38 5.68 -3.11
C GLY A 159 3.71 6.39 -3.38
N ILE A 160 3.74 7.21 -4.42
CA ILE A 160 4.90 7.99 -4.85
C ILE A 160 4.55 9.47 -4.80
N ASN A 161 5.40 10.24 -4.15
CA ASN A 161 5.19 11.67 -3.99
C ASN A 161 5.65 12.49 -5.22
N THR A 162 5.45 13.80 -5.18
CA THR A 162 5.83 14.73 -6.25
C THR A 162 7.33 14.75 -6.51
N ASN A 163 8.15 14.45 -5.50
CA ASN A 163 9.61 14.29 -5.59
C ASN A 163 10.06 12.95 -6.20
N LYS A 164 9.11 12.13 -6.68
CA LYS A 164 9.35 10.78 -7.24
C LYS A 164 9.95 9.81 -6.23
N LYS A 165 9.52 9.92 -4.97
CA LYS A 165 9.95 9.08 -3.86
C LYS A 165 8.79 8.27 -3.31
N VAL A 166 9.05 7.00 -3.01
CA VAL A 166 8.09 6.12 -2.33
C VAL A 166 7.83 6.65 -0.93
N GLN A 167 6.57 6.92 -0.60
CA GLN A 167 6.11 7.30 0.74
C GLN A 167 5.22 6.25 1.40
N TYR A 168 4.66 5.35 0.58
CA TYR A 168 3.68 4.37 1.00
C TYR A 168 3.87 3.07 0.23
N ILE A 169 3.78 1.94 0.91
CA ILE A 169 3.67 0.61 0.32
C ILE A 169 2.62 -0.15 1.12
N GLU A 170 1.74 -0.88 0.45
CA GLU A 170 0.76 -1.77 1.08
C GLU A 170 0.72 -3.10 0.34
N VAL A 171 0.72 -4.20 1.09
CA VAL A 171 0.45 -5.55 0.60
C VAL A 171 -0.85 -6.01 1.24
N PHE A 172 -1.79 -6.51 0.45
CA PHE A 172 -3.12 -6.93 0.91
C PHE A 172 -3.59 -8.26 0.29
N ASP A 173 -2.78 -8.90 -0.56
CA ASP A 173 -3.09 -10.21 -1.15
C ASP A 173 -2.07 -11.27 -0.72
N LYS A 174 -2.59 -12.45 -0.35
CA LYS A 174 -1.81 -13.61 0.12
C LYS A 174 -0.79 -14.16 -0.89
N SER A 175 -0.97 -13.89 -2.18
CA SER A 175 -0.05 -14.34 -3.23
C SER A 175 1.20 -13.45 -3.35
N ILE A 176 1.19 -12.30 -2.68
CA ILE A 176 2.29 -11.33 -2.71
C ILE A 176 3.16 -11.53 -1.47
N SER A 177 4.47 -11.73 -1.69
CA SER A 177 5.44 -11.77 -0.59
C SER A 177 5.56 -10.40 0.05
N ALA A 178 5.48 -10.35 1.38
CA ALA A 178 5.71 -9.11 2.12
C ALA A 178 7.19 -8.73 2.21
N GLY A 179 8.14 -9.64 1.97
CA GLY A 179 9.55 -9.31 2.13
C GLY A 179 10.02 -9.27 3.60
N LEU A 180 9.34 -9.99 4.50
CA LEU A 180 9.39 -9.82 5.96
C LEU A 180 9.67 -11.14 6.68
N GLY A 181 10.66 -11.90 6.20
CA GLY A 181 11.04 -13.17 6.81
C GLY A 181 9.99 -14.27 6.64
N GLY A 182 9.24 -14.25 5.53
CA GLY A 182 8.21 -15.25 5.25
C GLY A 182 6.84 -14.96 5.85
N LEU A 183 6.61 -13.76 6.38
CA LEU A 183 5.28 -13.28 6.78
C LEU A 183 4.41 -12.97 5.54
N HIS A 184 3.15 -13.40 5.56
CA HIS A 184 2.18 -13.22 4.49
C HIS A 184 0.83 -12.70 5.01
N ILE A 185 0.00 -12.22 4.08
CA ILE A 185 -1.41 -11.95 4.35
C ILE A 185 -2.14 -13.27 4.63
N GLY A 186 -2.98 -13.27 5.65
CA GLY A 186 -3.65 -14.47 6.18
C GLY A 186 -2.89 -15.16 7.32
N ASP A 187 -1.63 -14.78 7.59
CA ASP A 187 -0.91 -15.29 8.77
C ASP A 187 -1.53 -14.75 10.05
N ASP A 188 -1.42 -15.51 11.14
CA ASP A 188 -1.87 -15.07 12.46
C ASP A 188 -0.93 -14.02 13.08
N PRO A 189 -1.40 -13.20 14.04
CA PRO A 189 -0.57 -12.19 14.69
C PRO A 189 0.67 -12.75 15.41
N GLU A 190 0.65 -13.97 15.95
CA GLU A 190 1.81 -14.56 16.65
C GLU A 190 2.95 -14.90 15.68
N THR A 191 2.64 -15.23 14.44
CA THR A 191 3.62 -15.37 13.35
C THR A 191 4.36 -14.05 13.10
N ALA A 192 3.65 -12.91 13.14
CA ALA A 192 4.29 -11.60 13.06
C ALA A 192 5.17 -11.29 14.29
N LEU A 193 4.71 -11.61 15.51
CA LEU A 193 5.52 -11.41 16.73
C LEU A 193 6.81 -12.24 16.71
N SER A 194 6.73 -13.45 16.17
CA SER A 194 7.88 -14.35 16.03
C SER A 194 8.88 -13.86 14.97
N SER A 195 8.38 -13.30 13.87
CA SER A 195 9.19 -12.88 12.71
C SER A 195 9.74 -11.47 12.84
N LEU A 196 8.97 -10.54 13.40
CA LEU A 196 9.28 -9.11 13.50
C LEU A 196 9.75 -8.69 14.90
N GLY A 197 9.49 -9.54 15.91
CA GLY A 197 9.76 -9.24 17.30
C GLY A 197 8.62 -8.48 17.98
N LYS A 198 8.94 -7.74 19.04
CA LYS A 198 7.94 -7.02 19.83
C LYS A 198 7.50 -5.73 19.11
N PRO A 199 6.19 -5.48 18.92
CA PRO A 199 5.68 -4.23 18.37
C PRO A 199 5.75 -3.07 19.36
N ASP A 200 5.77 -1.85 18.84
CA ASP A 200 5.63 -0.60 19.61
C ASP A 200 4.20 -0.43 20.14
N LYS A 201 3.21 -0.87 19.37
CA LYS A 201 1.80 -0.87 19.75
C LYS A 201 1.15 -2.15 19.26
N GLN A 202 0.33 -2.74 20.12
CA GLN A 202 -0.41 -3.96 19.88
C GLN A 202 -1.82 -3.76 20.43
N THR A 203 -2.80 -3.93 19.56
CA THR A 203 -4.23 -3.97 19.90
C THR A 203 -4.87 -5.16 19.19
N THR A 204 -6.12 -5.43 19.50
CA THR A 204 -6.95 -6.44 18.83
C THR A 204 -7.00 -6.28 17.30
N TYR A 205 -6.79 -5.07 16.78
CA TYR A 205 -6.97 -4.72 15.36
C TYR A 205 -5.67 -4.33 14.65
N LEU A 206 -4.57 -4.15 15.38
CA LEU A 206 -3.39 -3.48 14.83
C LEU A 206 -2.12 -3.85 15.58
N LEU A 207 -1.08 -4.21 14.83
CA LEU A 207 0.31 -4.17 15.29
C LEU A 207 1.04 -3.02 14.59
N THR A 208 1.90 -2.30 15.32
CA THR A 208 2.77 -1.28 14.72
C THR A 208 4.21 -1.45 15.17
N TYR A 209 5.15 -1.28 14.23
CA TYR A 209 6.58 -1.29 14.47
C TYR A 209 7.19 -0.01 13.91
N LYS A 210 7.84 0.76 14.77
CA LYS A 210 8.61 1.94 14.37
C LYS A 210 9.91 1.49 13.72
N ALA A 211 10.24 2.17 12.64
CA ALA A 211 11.49 2.00 11.93
C ALA A 211 12.09 3.38 11.64
N LYS A 212 13.31 3.38 11.14
CA LYS A 212 14.01 4.61 10.78
C LYS A 212 13.27 5.36 9.67
N GLY A 213 12.65 6.47 10.04
CA GLY A 213 11.88 7.31 9.12
C GLY A 213 10.62 6.64 8.57
N ALA A 214 10.15 5.56 9.19
CA ALA A 214 8.98 4.83 8.72
C ALA A 214 8.19 4.15 9.85
N LEU A 215 6.96 3.77 9.55
CA LEU A 215 6.07 3.00 10.40
C LEU A 215 5.56 1.79 9.61
N LEU A 216 5.84 0.59 10.12
CA LEU A 216 5.22 -0.64 9.64
C LEU A 216 3.93 -0.86 10.45
N LYS A 217 2.82 -1.10 9.76
CA LYS A 217 1.51 -1.40 10.34
C LYS A 217 1.00 -2.74 9.79
N LEU A 218 0.47 -3.58 10.65
CA LEU A 218 -0.23 -4.81 10.29
C LEU A 218 -1.66 -4.66 10.77
N ASP A 219 -2.59 -4.54 9.83
CA ASP A 219 -4.03 -4.49 10.12
C ASP A 219 -4.53 -5.92 10.34
N LEU A 220 -5.26 -6.13 11.44
CA LEU A 220 -5.71 -7.45 11.89
C LEU A 220 -7.23 -7.57 11.78
N ASP A 221 -7.68 -8.73 11.34
CA ASP A 221 -9.06 -9.17 11.50
C ASP A 221 -9.18 -10.00 12.79
N PRO A 222 -9.86 -9.50 13.85
CA PRO A 222 -10.01 -10.24 15.10
C PRO A 222 -11.03 -11.37 15.04
N VAL A 223 -11.89 -11.42 14.03
CA VAL A 223 -12.88 -12.51 13.87
C VAL A 223 -12.16 -13.77 13.38
N HIS A 224 -11.30 -13.61 12.38
CA HIS A 224 -10.54 -14.72 11.80
C HIS A 224 -9.15 -14.92 12.43
N ASN A 225 -8.68 -13.94 13.21
CA ASN A 225 -7.33 -13.90 13.80
C ASN A 225 -6.23 -13.96 12.74
N GLU A 226 -6.36 -13.10 11.73
CA GLU A 226 -5.47 -13.05 10.57
C GLU A 226 -5.01 -11.62 10.27
N ILE A 227 -3.82 -11.50 9.68
CA ILE A 227 -3.32 -10.25 9.11
C ILE A 227 -3.99 -10.05 7.75
N VAL A 228 -4.71 -8.93 7.61
CA VAL A 228 -5.44 -8.61 6.37
C VAL A 228 -4.70 -7.60 5.48
N SER A 229 -3.79 -6.80 6.06
CA SER A 229 -2.98 -5.86 5.31
C SER A 229 -1.68 -5.55 6.05
N ILE A 230 -0.61 -5.33 5.29
CA ILE A 230 0.69 -4.87 5.80
C ILE A 230 1.04 -3.58 5.07
N LYS A 231 1.26 -2.50 5.82
CA LYS A 231 1.57 -1.17 5.28
C LYS A 231 2.91 -0.67 5.81
N LEU A 232 3.74 -0.12 4.94
CA LEU A 232 4.93 0.64 5.29
C LEU A 232 4.75 2.10 4.88
N LEU A 233 4.79 2.99 5.87
CA LEU A 233 4.52 4.42 5.72
C LEU A 233 5.75 5.23 6.07
N ALA A 234 6.05 6.28 5.30
CA ALA A 234 7.03 7.27 5.69
C ALA A 234 6.57 8.07 6.92
N LEU A 235 7.53 8.45 7.77
CA LEU A 235 7.31 9.42 8.85
C LEU A 235 7.97 10.75 8.47
N HIS A 236 7.21 11.83 8.59
CA HIS A 236 7.64 13.21 8.36
C HIS A 236 7.95 13.93 9.67
#